data_AF-A0AAD7ZG85-F1
#
_entry.id   AF-A0AAD7ZG85-F1
#
_cell.length_a   1.000
_cell.length_b   1.000
_cell.length_c   1.000
_cell.angle_alpha   90.00
_cell.angle_beta   90.00
_cell.angle_gamma   90.00
#
_symmetry.space_group_name_H-M   'P 1'
#
loop_
_entity.id
_entity.type
_entity.pdbx_description
1 polymer ?
#
loop_
_entity_poly.entity_id
_entity_poly.type
_entity_poly.pdbx_seq_one_letter_code
_entity_poly.pdbx_strand_id
1 'polypeptide(L)'
;MIHLHYVYPAAADDTNPLCTYAISCNGAAFEQAAYVGVQGDELIPELEDSQSESEDELPLPEIDTQIPCDVNHPKTECTMLALINRILDWFKSLFWKEEMELTLVGLQYSGKTTFVNVIASGQFSEDMIPTVGFNMRKITKGNVTIKVWDIGGQPRFRSMWERYCRGVNAIVYMVDAADPEKIEASRNELHNLLDKPQLSGIPVLVLGNKRDLPHALDENGLIERMNLCAIQDREICCYSISCKEKDNIDITLQWLIAHSKSGVR
;
A
#
# COMPACT_ATOMS: atom_id res chain seq x y z
N MET A 1 -3.12 -7.98 -9.36
CA MET A 1 -2.53 -7.55 -8.08
C MET A 1 -1.39 -6.61 -8.42
N ILE A 2 -1.57 -5.29 -8.26
CA ILE A 2 -0.55 -4.29 -8.61
C ILE A 2 0.24 -4.00 -7.34
N HIS A 3 1.49 -4.43 -7.28
CA HIS A 3 2.44 -3.97 -6.28
C HIS A 3 3.26 -2.84 -6.92
N LEU A 4 3.01 -1.59 -6.51
CA LEU A 4 3.88 -0.47 -6.84
C LEU A 4 5.15 -0.59 -5.99
N HIS A 5 6.24 -1.07 -6.59
CA HIS A 5 7.57 -0.98 -5.99
C HIS A 5 8.22 0.33 -6.43
N TYR A 6 8.61 1.17 -5.48
CA TYR A 6 9.53 2.29 -5.72
C TYR A 6 10.89 1.73 -6.10
N VAL A 7 11.36 2.03 -7.32
CA VAL A 7 12.75 1.82 -7.72
C VAL A 7 13.41 3.20 -7.75
N TYR A 8 14.32 3.47 -6.81
CA TYR A 8 15.19 4.65 -6.91
C TYR A 8 16.18 4.43 -8.06
N PRO A 9 16.31 5.36 -9.03
CA PRO A 9 17.42 5.29 -9.97
C PRO A 9 18.73 5.53 -9.22
N ALA A 10 19.67 4.61 -9.37
CA ALA A 10 21.04 4.83 -8.98
C ALA A 10 21.64 5.90 -9.92
N ALA A 11 21.83 7.11 -9.37
CA ALA A 11 22.64 8.21 -9.89
C ALA A 11 22.41 8.63 -11.36
N ALA A 12 21.77 9.79 -11.58
CA ALA A 12 21.93 10.55 -12.81
C ALA A 12 21.79 12.07 -12.56
N ASP A 13 22.88 12.75 -12.91
CA ASP A 13 23.15 14.16 -13.25
C ASP A 13 22.02 15.22 -13.23
N ASP A 14 22.37 16.41 -12.72
CA ASP A 14 21.51 17.53 -12.28
C ASP A 14 20.83 18.35 -13.41
N THR A 15 20.55 17.79 -14.59
CA THR A 15 20.04 18.60 -15.72
C THR A 15 18.74 18.13 -16.39
N ASN A 16 18.07 17.07 -15.92
CA ASN A 16 16.75 16.71 -16.45
C ASN A 16 15.91 15.84 -15.49
N PRO A 17 14.78 16.32 -14.91
CA PRO A 17 13.97 15.51 -14.01
C PRO A 17 12.95 14.68 -14.83
N LEU A 18 13.39 13.56 -15.40
CA LEU A 18 12.49 12.56 -15.96
C LEU A 18 12.22 11.47 -14.92
N CYS A 19 11.08 11.57 -14.23
CA CYS A 19 10.55 10.49 -13.39
C CYS A 19 10.19 9.29 -14.28
N THR A 20 10.98 8.22 -14.21
CA THR A 20 10.70 6.97 -14.92
C THR A 20 9.88 6.06 -14.00
N TYR A 21 8.68 5.67 -14.41
CA TYR A 21 7.86 4.67 -13.72
C TYR A 21 7.93 3.34 -14.48
N ALA A 22 8.37 2.27 -13.82
CA ALA A 22 8.26 0.92 -14.34
C ALA A 22 7.04 0.22 -13.74
N ILE A 23 6.08 -0.15 -14.58
CA ILE A 23 4.95 -1.02 -14.19
C ILE A 23 5.37 -2.45 -14.53
N SER A 24 5.69 -3.24 -13.51
CA SER A 24 5.93 -4.68 -13.70
C SER A 24 4.62 -5.46 -13.50
N CYS A 25 4.13 -6.06 -14.58
CA CYS A 25 3.06 -7.05 -14.55
C CYS A 25 3.70 -8.45 -14.59
N ASN A 26 3.54 -9.23 -13.53
CA ASN A 26 3.98 -10.62 -13.52
C ASN A 26 3.18 -11.44 -14.55
N GLY A 27 3.87 -11.97 -15.56
CA GLY A 27 3.45 -13.19 -16.24
C GLY A 27 3.09 -13.08 -17.73
N ALA A 28 3.91 -12.40 -18.54
CA ALA A 28 4.27 -12.82 -19.90
C ALA A 28 5.24 -11.77 -20.46
N ALA A 29 6.41 -12.22 -20.92
CA ALA A 29 7.37 -11.37 -21.59
C ALA A 29 6.72 -10.79 -22.88
N PHE A 30 6.45 -9.49 -22.86
CA PHE A 30 6.40 -8.66 -24.06
C PHE A 30 7.11 -7.36 -23.72
N GLU A 31 8.35 -7.28 -24.18
CA GLU A 31 9.19 -6.09 -24.12
C GLU A 31 8.65 -5.10 -25.15
N GLN A 32 7.76 -4.21 -24.73
CA GLN A 32 7.43 -2.98 -25.44
C GLN A 32 7.25 -1.87 -24.42
N ALA A 33 8.34 -1.18 -24.11
CA ALA A 33 8.29 0.12 -23.46
C ALA A 33 7.73 1.13 -24.48
N ALA A 34 6.48 1.53 -24.32
CA ALA A 34 5.92 2.66 -25.06
C ALA A 34 6.41 3.96 -24.41
N TYR A 35 7.36 4.65 -25.05
CA TYR A 35 7.68 6.04 -24.74
C TYR A 35 6.56 6.92 -25.30
N VAL A 36 5.82 7.63 -24.45
CA VAL A 36 4.95 8.72 -24.89
C VAL A 36 5.62 10.04 -24.49
N GLY A 37 6.43 10.57 -25.41
CA GLY A 37 6.89 11.94 -25.35
C GLY A 37 5.84 12.87 -25.95
N VAL A 38 5.37 13.85 -25.19
CA VAL A 38 4.56 14.94 -25.74
C VAL A 38 5.52 16.03 -26.20
N GLN A 39 5.68 16.17 -27.50
CA GLN A 39 6.22 17.37 -28.14
C GLN A 39 5.38 17.63 -29.40
N GLY A 40 5.09 18.90 -29.65
CA GLY A 40 4.06 19.34 -30.60
C GLY A 40 4.22 18.82 -32.02
N ASP A 41 3.06 18.69 -32.68
CA ASP A 41 2.76 18.56 -34.10
C ASP A 41 3.70 17.74 -35.02
N GLU A 42 3.10 16.71 -35.64
CA GLU A 42 3.51 15.95 -36.83
C GLU A 42 4.11 14.53 -36.58
N LEU A 43 3.40 13.50 -37.08
CA LEU A 43 3.74 12.07 -37.03
C LEU A 43 4.42 11.62 -38.32
N ILE A 44 5.66 11.10 -38.24
CA ILE A 44 6.22 10.12 -39.19
C ILE A 44 7.13 9.15 -38.40
N PRO A 45 7.00 7.81 -38.52
CA PRO A 45 7.95 6.87 -37.94
C PRO A 45 9.00 6.42 -38.98
N GLU A 46 10.28 6.60 -38.69
CA GLU A 46 11.38 5.90 -39.39
C GLU A 46 12.01 4.86 -38.46
N LEU A 47 12.05 3.63 -38.97
CA LEU A 47 12.72 2.46 -38.43
C LEU A 47 14.16 2.44 -38.95
N GLU A 48 15.17 2.28 -38.08
CA GLU A 48 16.49 1.79 -38.52
C GLU A 48 16.99 0.67 -37.60
N ASP A 49 17.01 -0.53 -38.18
CA ASP A 49 17.87 -1.67 -37.83
C ASP A 49 19.31 -1.37 -38.29
N SER A 50 20.32 -1.78 -37.53
CA SER A 50 21.55 -2.33 -38.14
C SER A 50 22.43 -3.10 -37.16
N GLN A 51 22.99 -4.19 -37.69
CA GLN A 51 23.83 -5.21 -37.07
C GLN A 51 25.34 -4.89 -37.22
N SER A 52 26.13 -5.60 -36.40
CA SER A 52 27.48 -6.17 -36.63
C SER A 52 28.69 -5.28 -36.93
N GLU A 53 29.81 -5.50 -36.22
CA GLU A 53 31.02 -6.16 -36.75
C GLU A 53 32.11 -6.34 -35.67
N SER A 54 33.07 -7.21 -35.99
CA SER A 54 33.98 -8.00 -35.15
C SER A 54 35.47 -7.58 -35.27
N GLU A 55 36.37 -8.39 -34.68
CA GLU A 55 37.85 -8.46 -34.86
C GLU A 55 38.69 -7.59 -33.88
N ASP A 56 39.77 -8.01 -33.19
CA ASP A 56 40.63 -9.20 -33.26
C ASP A 56 41.42 -9.43 -31.94
N GLU A 57 41.78 -10.69 -31.66
CA GLU A 57 42.68 -11.18 -30.59
C GLU A 57 44.18 -10.96 -30.91
N LEU A 58 45.06 -10.98 -29.87
CA LEU A 58 46.40 -11.64 -29.83
C LEU A 58 47.07 -11.46 -28.42
N PRO A 59 48.10 -12.25 -28.00
CA PRO A 59 47.97 -13.27 -26.95
C PRO A 59 48.78 -13.06 -25.64
N LEU A 60 48.53 -13.97 -24.69
CA LEU A 60 48.98 -14.09 -23.28
C LEU A 60 50.50 -14.22 -23.05
N PRO A 61 50.93 -14.12 -21.76
CA PRO A 61 51.74 -15.19 -21.19
C PRO A 61 51.13 -15.80 -19.92
N GLU A 62 51.32 -17.11 -19.80
CA GLU A 62 50.93 -17.98 -18.69
C GLU A 62 51.63 -17.63 -17.38
N ILE A 63 50.89 -17.57 -16.28
CA ILE A 63 51.43 -17.73 -14.93
C ILE A 63 50.58 -18.77 -14.21
N ASP A 64 51.19 -19.93 -14.04
CA ASP A 64 50.73 -21.06 -13.25
C ASP A 64 50.88 -20.72 -11.76
N THR A 65 49.76 -20.48 -11.08
CA THR A 65 49.67 -20.59 -9.62
C THR A 65 48.49 -21.49 -9.27
N GLN A 66 48.79 -22.78 -9.18
CA GLN A 66 48.00 -23.74 -8.42
C GLN A 66 47.75 -23.19 -7.01
N ILE A 67 46.53 -22.74 -6.75
CA ILE A 67 46.01 -22.54 -5.39
C ILE A 67 45.06 -23.71 -5.13
N PRO A 68 45.22 -24.45 -4.02
CA PRO A 68 44.50 -25.69 -3.82
C PRO A 68 43.00 -25.43 -3.65
N CYS A 69 42.20 -26.32 -4.23
CA CYS A 69 40.80 -26.49 -3.89
C CYS A 69 40.74 -26.88 -2.40
N ASP A 70 40.57 -25.91 -1.51
CA ASP A 70 40.29 -26.20 -0.12
C ASP A 70 38.81 -26.59 0.00
N VAL A 71 38.61 -27.90 -0.07
CA VAL A 71 37.38 -28.58 0.25
C VAL A 71 37.21 -28.44 1.76
N ASN A 72 36.22 -27.65 2.19
CA ASN A 72 35.49 -27.68 3.47
C ASN A 72 35.28 -26.27 4.05
N HIS A 73 34.28 -25.57 3.54
CA HIS A 73 33.52 -24.63 4.39
C HIS A 73 32.15 -25.26 4.65
N PRO A 74 31.74 -25.48 5.92
CA PRO A 74 30.50 -26.18 6.22
C PRO A 74 29.29 -25.33 5.81
N LYS A 75 28.70 -25.65 4.65
CA LYS A 75 27.37 -25.15 4.22
C LYS A 75 26.24 -25.51 5.22
N THR A 76 26.55 -26.33 6.22
CA THR A 76 25.65 -26.83 7.28
C THR A 76 25.41 -25.83 8.41
N GLU A 77 26.32 -24.89 8.69
CA GLU A 77 26.10 -23.93 9.79
C GLU A 77 25.08 -22.85 9.42
N CYS A 78 25.04 -22.42 8.16
CA CYS A 78 24.06 -21.43 7.67
C CYS A 78 22.63 -22.00 7.57
N THR A 79 22.46 -23.29 7.29
CA THR A 79 21.12 -23.91 7.17
C THR A 79 20.48 -24.21 8.52
N MET A 80 21.28 -24.65 9.51
CA MET A 80 20.82 -24.89 10.88
C MET A 80 20.41 -23.60 11.58
N LEU A 81 21.18 -22.52 11.42
CA LEU A 81 20.82 -21.20 11.98
C LEU A 81 19.57 -20.62 11.32
N ALA A 82 19.37 -20.80 10.01
CA ALA A 82 18.15 -20.39 9.32
C ALA A 82 16.91 -21.19 9.77
N LEU A 83 17.06 -22.50 10.01
CA LEU A 83 15.99 -23.34 10.55
C LEU A 83 15.64 -22.98 11.99
N ILE A 84 16.64 -22.77 12.83
CA ILE A 84 16.44 -22.35 14.23
C ILE A 84 15.78 -20.97 14.28
N ASN A 85 16.21 -20.01 13.44
CA ASN A 85 15.56 -18.71 13.36
C ASN A 85 14.10 -18.82 12.86
N ARG A 86 13.79 -19.66 11.85
CA ARG A 86 12.39 -19.92 11.44
C ARG A 86 11.55 -20.53 12.55
N ILE A 87 12.11 -21.47 13.32
CA ILE A 87 11.42 -22.13 14.43
C ILE A 87 11.22 -21.12 15.58
N LEU A 88 12.21 -20.29 15.89
CA LEU A 88 12.12 -19.25 16.90
C LEU A 88 11.16 -18.13 16.48
N ASP A 89 11.11 -17.74 15.22
CA ASP A 89 10.14 -16.77 14.70
C ASP A 89 8.73 -17.35 14.70
N TRP A 90 8.59 -18.65 14.42
CA TRP A 90 7.32 -19.36 14.58
C TRP A 90 6.88 -19.43 16.04
N PHE A 91 7.77 -19.80 16.97
CA PHE A 91 7.52 -19.76 18.41
C PHE A 91 7.21 -18.34 18.89
N LYS A 92 7.91 -17.32 18.36
CA LYS A 92 7.64 -15.91 18.63
C LYS A 92 6.26 -15.48 18.13
N SER A 93 5.88 -15.94 16.94
CA SER A 93 4.54 -15.68 16.41
C SER A 93 3.44 -16.35 17.24
N LEU A 94 3.73 -17.49 17.90
CA LEU A 94 2.77 -18.23 18.72
C LEU A 94 2.54 -17.61 20.11
N PHE A 95 3.57 -17.01 20.70
CA PHE A 95 3.53 -16.51 22.08
C PHE A 95 3.31 -14.99 22.18
N TRP A 96 3.58 -14.22 21.13
CA TRP A 96 3.47 -12.76 21.16
C TRP A 96 2.20 -12.31 20.45
N LYS A 97 1.29 -11.71 21.23
CA LYS A 97 0.13 -10.99 20.68
C LYS A 97 0.61 -9.61 20.23
N GLU A 98 0.45 -9.31 18.96
CA GLU A 98 0.70 -7.97 18.43
C GLU A 98 -0.52 -7.09 18.71
N GLU A 99 -0.31 -5.92 19.32
CA GLU A 99 -1.35 -4.90 19.40
C GLU A 99 -1.12 -3.87 18.30
N MET A 100 -2.16 -3.61 17.52
CA MET A 100 -2.21 -2.57 16.50
C MET A 100 -3.29 -1.57 16.88
N GLU A 101 -2.99 -0.29 16.77
CA GLU A 101 -3.96 0.78 16.86
C GLU A 101 -4.15 1.39 15.49
N LEU A 102 -5.41 1.52 15.07
CA LEU A 102 -5.78 2.17 13.83
C LEU A 102 -6.94 3.12 14.06
N THR A 103 -7.04 4.14 13.21
CA THR A 103 -8.16 5.08 13.25
C THR A 103 -8.93 4.98 11.95
N LEU A 104 -10.25 4.87 12.07
CA LEU A 104 -11.18 4.82 10.96
C LEU A 104 -11.90 6.17 10.83
N VAL A 105 -11.57 6.89 9.76
CA VAL A 105 -12.07 8.24 9.49
C VAL A 105 -12.66 8.33 8.08
N GLY A 106 -13.38 9.41 7.80
CA GLY A 106 -14.08 9.63 6.54
C GLY A 106 -15.46 10.24 6.74
N LEU A 107 -16.09 10.67 5.65
CA LEU A 107 -17.38 11.37 5.70
C LEU A 107 -18.50 10.53 6.33
N GLN A 108 -19.55 11.19 6.82
CA GLN A 108 -20.73 10.49 7.32
C GLN A 108 -21.34 9.60 6.22
N TYR A 109 -21.92 8.47 6.61
CA TYR A 109 -22.52 7.47 5.72
C TYR A 109 -21.56 6.71 4.78
N SER A 110 -20.24 6.88 4.90
CA SER A 110 -19.27 6.10 4.11
C SER A 110 -19.16 4.61 4.50
N GLY A 111 -19.80 4.20 5.59
CA GLY A 111 -19.83 2.81 6.05
C GLY A 111 -18.74 2.44 7.05
N LYS A 112 -18.18 3.40 7.78
CA LYS A 112 -17.19 3.15 8.85
C LYS A 112 -17.67 2.16 9.91
N THR A 113 -18.79 2.46 10.57
CA THR A 113 -19.37 1.59 11.60
C THR A 113 -19.73 0.22 11.05
N THR A 114 -20.17 0.17 9.79
CA THR A 114 -20.44 -1.06 9.06
C THR A 114 -19.20 -1.91 8.89
N PHE A 115 -18.11 -1.30 8.43
CA PHE A 115 -16.82 -1.96 8.31
C PHE A 115 -16.38 -2.54 9.65
N VAL A 116 -16.46 -1.75 10.73
CA VAL A 116 -16.11 -2.22 12.09
C VAL A 116 -16.98 -3.40 12.53
N ASN A 117 -18.29 -3.38 12.27
CA ASN A 117 -19.19 -4.51 12.56
C ASN A 117 -18.77 -5.77 11.77
N VAL A 118 -18.51 -5.63 10.47
CA VAL A 118 -18.16 -6.75 9.60
C VAL A 118 -16.85 -7.40 10.05
N ILE A 119 -15.82 -6.62 10.39
CA ILE A 119 -14.55 -7.17 10.85
C ILE A 119 -14.62 -7.71 12.29
N ALA A 120 -15.54 -7.20 13.14
CA ALA A 120 -15.67 -7.60 14.53
C ALA A 120 -16.51 -8.87 14.74
N SER A 121 -17.68 -8.93 14.10
CA SER A 121 -18.68 -9.98 14.35
C SER A 121 -19.08 -10.73 13.07
N GLY A 122 -18.60 -10.30 11.90
CA GLY A 122 -19.03 -10.87 10.62
C GLY A 122 -20.50 -10.55 10.29
N GLN A 123 -21.15 -9.68 11.05
CA GLN A 123 -22.56 -9.32 10.85
C GLN A 123 -22.68 -7.92 10.23
N PHE A 124 -23.54 -7.83 9.23
CA PHE A 124 -23.99 -6.56 8.65
C PHE A 124 -25.36 -6.20 9.23
N SER A 125 -25.63 -4.91 9.38
CA SER A 125 -26.94 -4.41 9.81
C SER A 125 -27.32 -3.27 8.89
N GLU A 126 -28.49 -3.36 8.24
CA GLU A 126 -28.95 -2.35 7.27
C GLU A 126 -29.32 -1.02 7.96
N ASP A 127 -29.86 -1.09 9.18
CA ASP A 127 -30.32 0.08 9.94
C ASP A 127 -29.23 0.67 10.86
N MET A 128 -28.16 1.22 10.27
CA MET A 128 -27.14 1.94 11.04
C MET A 128 -27.40 3.45 11.10
N ILE A 129 -27.64 3.96 12.31
CA ILE A 129 -27.68 5.39 12.60
C ILE A 129 -26.24 5.94 12.60
N PRO A 130 -25.98 7.14 12.05
CA PRO A 130 -24.66 7.77 12.10
C PRO A 130 -24.09 7.86 13.53
N THR A 131 -22.83 7.48 13.68
CA THR A 131 -22.11 7.61 14.96
C THR A 131 -22.06 9.07 15.43
N VAL A 132 -22.50 9.30 16.67
CA VAL A 132 -22.37 10.58 17.37
C VAL A 132 -21.12 10.51 18.24
N GLY A 133 -20.14 11.39 17.97
CA GLY A 133 -18.90 11.45 18.74
C GLY A 133 -17.84 10.46 18.25
N PHE A 134 -17.37 9.58 19.14
CA PHE A 134 -16.29 8.64 18.91
C PHE A 134 -16.56 7.32 19.64
N ASN A 135 -16.18 6.20 19.03
CA ASN A 135 -16.31 4.87 19.62
C ASN A 135 -15.02 4.10 19.39
N MET A 136 -14.43 3.54 20.46
CA MET A 136 -13.30 2.62 20.35
C MET A 136 -13.82 1.19 20.37
N ARG A 137 -13.42 0.39 19.39
CA ARG A 137 -13.69 -1.05 19.39
C ARG A 137 -12.40 -1.85 19.33
N LYS A 138 -12.33 -2.90 20.13
CA LYS A 138 -11.20 -3.83 20.18
C LYS A 138 -11.60 -5.10 19.44
N ILE A 139 -10.90 -5.42 18.36
CA ILE A 139 -11.15 -6.59 17.51
C ILE A 139 -9.91 -7.48 17.60
N THR A 140 -10.09 -8.74 17.93
CA THR A 140 -8.98 -9.70 17.99
C THR A 140 -9.10 -10.67 16.83
N LYS A 141 -8.11 -10.69 15.93
CA LYS A 141 -8.04 -11.63 14.81
C LYS A 141 -6.69 -12.34 14.84
N GLY A 142 -6.72 -13.64 15.13
CA GLY A 142 -5.50 -14.42 15.36
C GLY A 142 -4.73 -13.87 16.56
N ASN A 143 -3.44 -13.55 16.34
CA ASN A 143 -2.56 -12.98 17.37
C ASN A 143 -2.52 -11.46 17.34
N VAL A 144 -3.30 -10.81 16.47
CA VAL A 144 -3.34 -9.36 16.34
C VAL A 144 -4.59 -8.82 17.00
N THR A 145 -4.39 -7.84 17.87
CA THR A 145 -5.43 -7.08 18.53
C THR A 145 -5.50 -5.71 17.91
N ILE A 146 -6.59 -5.42 17.20
CA ILE A 146 -6.81 -4.16 16.49
C ILE A 146 -7.72 -3.27 17.34
N LYS A 147 -7.20 -2.13 17.78
CA LYS A 147 -8.00 -1.05 18.36
C LYS A 147 -8.43 -0.13 17.22
N VAL A 148 -9.73 0.00 17.01
CA VAL A 148 -10.32 0.84 15.96
C VAL A 148 -11.06 2.00 16.60
N TRP A 149 -10.63 3.21 16.28
CA TRP A 149 -11.39 4.42 16.59
C TRP A 149 -12.35 4.73 15.43
N ASP A 150 -13.65 4.51 15.62
CA ASP A 150 -14.71 4.96 14.70
C ASP A 150 -15.14 6.38 15.09
N ILE A 151 -14.77 7.36 14.27
CA ILE A 151 -15.07 8.78 14.53
C ILE A 151 -16.22 9.24 13.66
N GLY A 152 -17.17 9.98 14.25
CA GLY A 152 -18.28 10.57 13.52
C GLY A 152 -17.81 11.42 12.32
N GLY A 153 -18.43 11.21 11.16
CA GLY A 153 -18.07 11.90 9.92
C GLY A 153 -18.73 13.27 9.71
N GLN A 154 -19.53 13.71 10.69
CA GLN A 154 -20.20 15.02 10.67
C GLN A 154 -19.16 16.15 10.79
N PRO A 155 -19.36 17.30 10.12
CA PRO A 155 -18.42 18.43 10.16
C PRO A 155 -17.97 18.82 11.58
N ARG A 156 -18.89 18.83 12.55
CA ARG A 156 -18.61 19.19 13.96
C ARG A 156 -17.59 18.27 14.66
N PHE A 157 -17.34 17.08 14.14
CA PHE A 157 -16.42 16.11 14.75
C PHE A 157 -15.07 16.01 14.01
N ARG A 158 -14.91 16.63 12.84
CA ARG A 158 -13.70 16.50 12.01
C ARG A 158 -12.46 17.09 12.66
N SER A 159 -12.61 18.12 13.48
CA SER A 159 -11.52 18.70 14.28
C SER A 159 -10.90 17.70 15.27
N MET A 160 -11.60 16.62 15.60
CA MET A 160 -11.09 15.56 16.47
C MET A 160 -10.25 14.52 15.71
N TRP A 161 -10.41 14.40 14.38
CA TRP A 161 -9.72 13.36 13.59
C TRP A 161 -8.21 13.42 13.80
N GLU A 162 -7.63 14.62 13.75
CA GLU A 162 -6.20 14.83 14.00
C GLU A 162 -5.77 14.27 15.36
N ARG A 163 -6.56 14.46 16.42
CA ARG A 163 -6.18 14.04 17.78
C ARG A 163 -6.15 12.51 17.91
N TYR A 164 -7.10 11.83 17.29
CA TYR A 164 -7.24 10.38 17.37
C TYR A 164 -6.42 9.63 16.32
N CYS A 165 -5.91 10.30 15.28
CA CYS A 165 -4.97 9.70 14.34
C CYS A 165 -3.51 9.70 14.84
N ARG A 166 -3.19 10.38 15.95
CA ARG A 166 -1.80 10.45 16.45
C ARG A 166 -1.36 9.12 17.05
N GLY A 167 -0.17 8.68 16.68
CA GLY A 167 0.47 7.50 17.27
C GLY A 167 -0.13 6.16 16.83
N VAL A 168 -1.05 6.16 15.86
CA VAL A 168 -1.63 4.93 15.32
C VAL A 168 -0.69 4.28 14.30
N ASN A 169 -0.80 2.96 14.15
CA ASN A 169 -0.02 2.20 13.18
C ASN A 169 -0.45 2.50 11.74
N ALA A 170 -1.74 2.77 11.50
CA ALA A 170 -2.26 3.11 10.19
C ALA A 170 -3.57 3.93 10.30
N ILE A 171 -3.80 4.78 9.31
CA ILE A 171 -5.07 5.49 9.13
C ILE A 171 -5.87 4.75 8.06
N VAL A 172 -7.10 4.37 8.38
CA VAL A 172 -8.07 3.85 7.40
C VAL A 172 -9.03 4.96 7.04
N TYR A 173 -9.00 5.40 5.78
CA TYR A 173 -9.87 6.46 5.28
C TYR A 173 -10.98 5.87 4.41
N MET A 174 -12.22 5.93 4.90
CA MET A 174 -13.39 5.31 4.29
C MET A 174 -14.16 6.30 3.41
N VAL A 175 -14.28 5.96 2.12
CA VAL A 175 -14.99 6.73 1.08
C VAL A 175 -16.24 5.95 0.65
N ASP A 176 -17.33 6.65 0.40
CA ASP A 176 -18.48 6.08 -0.31
C ASP A 176 -18.21 6.13 -1.81
N ALA A 177 -17.84 5.01 -2.43
CA ALA A 177 -17.47 4.98 -3.84
C ALA A 177 -18.68 5.19 -4.77
N ALA A 178 -19.89 4.98 -4.28
CA ALA A 178 -21.14 5.11 -5.03
C ALA A 178 -21.78 6.50 -4.94
N ASP A 179 -21.17 7.44 -4.21
CA ASP A 179 -21.66 8.80 -4.02
C ASP A 179 -20.69 9.84 -4.62
N PRO A 180 -20.76 10.09 -5.95
CA PRO A 180 -19.82 10.96 -6.64
C PRO A 180 -19.86 12.41 -6.16
N GLU A 181 -21.01 12.89 -5.65
CA GLU A 181 -21.18 14.26 -5.16
C GLU A 181 -20.33 14.54 -3.90
N LYS A 182 -20.05 13.49 -3.12
CA LYS A 182 -19.27 13.61 -1.88
C LYS A 182 -17.78 13.36 -2.07
N ILE A 183 -17.34 12.87 -3.23
CA ILE A 183 -15.93 12.54 -3.48
C ILE A 183 -15.02 13.76 -3.31
N GLU A 184 -15.40 14.91 -3.87
CA GLU A 184 -14.58 16.12 -3.75
C GLU A 184 -14.46 16.60 -2.30
N ALA A 185 -15.58 16.62 -1.56
CA ALA A 185 -15.57 16.94 -0.14
C ALA A 185 -14.70 15.95 0.66
N SER A 186 -14.76 14.66 0.31
CA SER A 186 -13.96 13.63 0.96
C SER A 186 -12.47 13.80 0.66
N ARG A 187 -12.11 14.10 -0.59
CA ARG A 187 -10.75 14.43 -0.99
C ARG A 187 -10.21 15.57 -0.15
N ASN A 188 -10.92 16.69 -0.10
CA ASN A 188 -10.44 17.87 0.61
C ASN A 188 -10.21 17.58 2.11
N GLU A 189 -11.10 16.79 2.74
CA GLU A 189 -10.94 16.38 4.14
C GLU A 189 -9.79 15.38 4.36
N LEU A 190 -9.51 14.48 3.40
CA LEU A 190 -8.34 13.61 3.44
C LEU A 190 -7.05 14.44 3.38
N HIS A 191 -6.91 15.29 2.38
CA HIS A 191 -5.71 16.13 2.20
C HIS A 191 -5.50 17.05 3.42
N ASN A 192 -6.55 17.72 3.90
CA ASN A 192 -6.48 18.56 5.11
C ASN A 192 -6.05 17.78 6.37
N LEU A 193 -6.41 16.49 6.46
CA LEU A 193 -5.99 15.62 7.57
C LEU A 193 -4.51 15.25 7.43
N LEU A 194 -4.05 14.90 6.23
CA LEU A 194 -2.68 14.46 5.99
C LEU A 194 -1.66 15.61 6.03
N ASP A 195 -2.09 16.85 5.76
CA ASP A 195 -1.31 18.07 5.94
C ASP A 195 -0.91 18.34 7.40
N LYS A 196 -1.47 17.60 8.37
CA LYS A 196 -1.12 17.75 9.79
C LYS A 196 0.26 17.14 10.06
N PRO A 197 1.26 17.95 10.49
CA PRO A 197 2.63 17.45 10.70
C PRO A 197 2.72 16.31 11.72
N GLN A 198 1.79 16.29 12.68
CA GLN A 198 1.73 15.28 13.74
C GLN A 198 1.31 13.89 13.23
N LEU A 199 0.84 13.79 11.99
CA LEU A 199 0.46 12.54 11.33
C LEU A 199 1.48 12.14 10.25
N SER A 200 2.60 12.84 10.13
CA SER A 200 3.63 12.58 9.13
C SER A 200 4.11 11.14 9.17
N GLY A 201 4.26 10.51 8.00
CA GLY A 201 4.78 9.15 7.85
C GLY A 201 3.82 8.02 8.28
N ILE A 202 2.67 8.32 8.88
CA ILE A 202 1.68 7.28 9.20
C ILE A 202 1.08 6.75 7.90
N PRO A 203 1.13 5.43 7.63
CA PRO A 203 0.61 4.84 6.40
C PRO A 203 -0.91 4.96 6.33
N VAL A 204 -1.43 5.13 5.11
CA VAL A 204 -2.85 5.38 4.85
C VAL A 204 -3.42 4.30 3.95
N LEU A 205 -4.52 3.69 4.37
CA LEU A 205 -5.34 2.81 3.54
C LEU A 205 -6.67 3.49 3.21
N VAL A 206 -6.85 3.85 1.94
CA VAL A 206 -8.12 4.36 1.42
C VAL A 206 -9.01 3.19 1.03
N LEU A 207 -10.23 3.15 1.56
CA LEU A 207 -11.23 2.13 1.25
C LEU A 207 -12.41 2.78 0.54
N GLY A 208 -12.56 2.49 -0.74
CA GLY A 208 -13.75 2.81 -1.52
C GLY A 208 -14.84 1.78 -1.25
N ASN A 209 -15.74 2.08 -0.34
CA ASN A 209 -16.79 1.16 0.07
C ASN A 209 -18.03 1.28 -0.82
N LYS A 210 -18.92 0.28 -0.71
CA LYS A 210 -20.17 0.15 -1.47
C LYS A 210 -19.96 -0.16 -2.96
N ARG A 211 -18.90 -0.92 -3.28
CA ARG A 211 -18.64 -1.46 -4.64
C ARG A 211 -19.81 -2.27 -5.21
N ASP A 212 -20.66 -2.81 -4.34
CA ASP A 212 -21.88 -3.55 -4.73
C ASP A 212 -22.95 -2.68 -5.40
N LEU A 213 -22.88 -1.35 -5.25
CA LEU A 213 -23.84 -0.43 -5.84
C LEU A 213 -23.47 -0.04 -7.28
N PRO A 214 -24.49 0.24 -8.14
CA PRO A 214 -24.21 0.74 -9.48
C PRO A 214 -23.49 2.09 -9.42
N HIS A 215 -22.61 2.32 -10.39
CA HIS A 215 -21.80 3.54 -10.50
C HIS A 215 -20.76 3.76 -9.38
N ALA A 216 -20.51 2.75 -8.55
CA ALA A 216 -19.39 2.79 -7.61
C ALA A 216 -18.06 2.92 -8.36
N LEU A 217 -17.21 3.86 -7.92
CA LEU A 217 -15.86 4.02 -8.43
C LEU A 217 -15.02 2.77 -8.11
N ASP A 218 -14.25 2.33 -9.09
CA ASP A 218 -13.20 1.33 -8.92
C ASP A 218 -11.95 1.97 -8.30
N GLU A 219 -10.92 1.17 -8.08
CA GLU A 219 -9.67 1.60 -7.47
C GLU A 219 -9.01 2.75 -8.26
N ASN A 220 -9.00 2.66 -9.59
CA ASN A 220 -8.39 3.67 -10.45
C ASN A 220 -9.17 4.99 -10.40
N GLY A 221 -10.50 4.94 -10.49
CA GLY A 221 -11.34 6.12 -10.39
C GLY A 221 -11.24 6.82 -9.03
N LEU A 222 -11.05 6.05 -7.95
CA LEU A 222 -10.77 6.60 -6.62
C LEU A 222 -9.39 7.26 -6.55
N ILE A 223 -8.35 6.60 -7.05
CA ILE A 223 -6.98 7.15 -7.07
C ILE A 223 -6.95 8.51 -7.78
N GLU A 224 -7.59 8.59 -8.95
CA GLU A 224 -7.68 9.81 -9.74
C GLU A 224 -8.49 10.90 -9.02
N ARG A 225 -9.76 10.61 -8.65
CA ARG A 225 -10.64 11.65 -8.09
C ARG A 225 -10.27 12.10 -6.68
N MET A 226 -9.66 11.22 -5.88
CA MET A 226 -9.12 11.57 -4.57
C MET A 226 -7.72 12.16 -4.66
N ASN A 227 -7.14 12.26 -5.86
CA ASN A 227 -5.80 12.79 -6.11
C ASN A 227 -4.75 12.13 -5.20
N LEU A 228 -4.77 10.80 -5.11
CA LEU A 228 -3.90 10.07 -4.18
C LEU A 228 -2.43 10.12 -4.59
N CYS A 229 -2.14 10.28 -5.89
CA CYS A 229 -0.79 10.41 -6.42
C CYS A 229 -0.04 11.66 -5.92
N ALA A 230 -0.77 12.68 -5.46
CA ALA A 230 -0.16 13.89 -4.89
C ALA A 230 0.39 13.68 -3.47
N ILE A 231 0.00 12.59 -2.79
CA ILE A 231 0.48 12.25 -1.45
C ILE A 231 1.74 11.40 -1.59
N GLN A 232 2.90 12.00 -1.31
CA GLN A 232 4.22 11.37 -1.49
C GLN A 232 5.03 11.24 -0.19
N ASP A 233 4.52 11.78 0.92
CA ASP A 233 5.21 11.85 2.22
C ASP A 233 5.01 10.59 3.10
N ARG A 234 4.27 9.59 2.60
CA ARG A 234 3.88 8.38 3.33
C ARG A 234 3.48 7.26 2.37
N GLU A 235 3.45 6.04 2.88
CA GLU A 235 2.80 4.94 2.16
C GLU A 235 1.29 5.18 2.08
N ILE A 236 0.73 5.02 0.87
CA ILE A 236 -0.70 5.09 0.63
C ILE A 236 -1.14 3.94 -0.27
N CYS A 237 -2.24 3.28 0.12
CA CYS A 237 -2.85 2.20 -0.64
C CYS A 237 -4.35 2.47 -0.81
N CYS A 238 -4.96 1.94 -1.88
CA CYS A 238 -6.38 2.12 -2.17
C CYS A 238 -7.01 0.80 -2.60
N TYR A 239 -8.09 0.38 -1.95
CA TYR A 239 -8.90 -0.79 -2.32
C TYR A 239 -10.36 -0.42 -2.50
N SER A 240 -11.03 -1.05 -3.47
CA SER A 240 -12.48 -0.99 -3.62
C SER A 240 -13.11 -2.21 -2.95
N ILE A 241 -14.01 -1.98 -2.00
CA ILE A 241 -14.56 -3.00 -1.10
C ILE A 241 -16.10 -2.95 -1.08
N SER A 242 -16.71 -4.04 -0.65
CA SER A 242 -18.11 -4.03 -0.21
C SER A 242 -18.21 -4.59 1.20
N CYS A 243 -18.59 -3.75 2.17
CA CYS A 243 -18.92 -4.26 3.50
C CYS A 243 -20.19 -5.13 3.49
N LYS A 244 -21.13 -4.86 2.58
CA LYS A 244 -22.40 -5.59 2.48
C LYS A 244 -22.16 -7.02 1.99
N GLU A 245 -21.45 -7.16 0.86
CA GLU A 245 -21.15 -8.45 0.23
C GLU A 245 -19.86 -9.09 0.78
N LYS A 246 -19.16 -8.40 1.69
CA LYS A 246 -17.87 -8.79 2.28
C LYS A 246 -16.75 -8.96 1.25
N ASP A 247 -16.84 -8.24 0.14
CA ASP A 247 -15.84 -8.25 -0.92
C ASP A 247 -14.59 -7.44 -0.54
N ASN A 248 -13.41 -8.00 -0.79
CA ASN A 248 -12.08 -7.44 -0.48
C ASN A 248 -11.81 -7.08 1.00
N ILE A 249 -12.61 -7.60 1.93
CA ILE A 249 -12.40 -7.40 3.38
C ILE A 249 -11.18 -8.19 3.87
N ASP A 250 -10.90 -9.33 3.26
CA ASP A 250 -9.76 -10.19 3.55
C ASP A 250 -8.42 -9.52 3.19
N ILE A 251 -8.27 -8.98 1.98
CA ILE A 251 -7.05 -8.25 1.55
C ILE A 251 -6.83 -6.98 2.37
N THR A 252 -7.92 -6.32 2.78
CA THR A 252 -7.89 -5.17 3.69
C THR A 252 -7.28 -5.57 5.05
N LEU A 253 -7.75 -6.67 5.63
CA LEU A 253 -7.22 -7.17 6.90
C LEU A 253 -5.78 -7.66 6.76
N GLN A 254 -5.40 -8.26 5.63
CA GLN A 254 -4.01 -8.65 5.36
C GLN A 254 -3.09 -7.44 5.32
N TRP A 255 -3.47 -6.36 4.64
CA TRP A 255 -2.69 -5.12 4.62
C TRP A 255 -2.53 -4.53 6.02
N LEU A 256 -3.60 -4.49 6.82
CA LEU A 256 -3.53 -4.00 8.21
C LEU A 256 -2.60 -4.86 9.08
N ILE A 257 -2.70 -6.18 9.00
CA ILE A 257 -1.84 -7.10 9.76
C ILE A 257 -0.38 -6.99 9.31
N ALA A 258 -0.10 -6.71 8.04
CA ALA A 258 1.28 -6.46 7.60
C ALA A 258 1.89 -5.22 8.27
N HIS A 259 1.06 -4.22 8.60
CA HIS A 259 1.46 -2.96 9.22
C HIS A 259 1.40 -2.96 10.75
N SER A 260 0.96 -4.04 11.40
CA SER A 260 0.99 -4.15 12.88
C SER A 260 2.42 -4.15 13.43
N LYS A 261 3.38 -4.66 12.65
CA LYS A 261 4.80 -4.79 13.04
C LYS A 261 5.61 -3.50 12.90
N SER A 262 5.12 -2.55 12.13
CA SER A 262 5.82 -1.32 11.77
C SER A 262 5.63 -0.19 12.79
N GLY A 263 4.87 -0.42 13.86
CA GLY A 263 4.65 0.54 14.93
C GLY A 263 5.87 0.70 15.83
N VAL A 264 6.68 1.73 15.53
CA VAL A 264 7.59 2.48 16.43
C VAL A 264 8.42 1.61 17.39
N ARG A 265 9.65 1.30 16.97
CA ARG A 265 10.80 1.28 17.89
C ARG A 265 11.33 2.69 18.09
#